data_AF-A0A5C9EF49-F1
#
_entry.id   AF-A0A5C9EF49-F1
#
_cell.length_a   1.000
_cell.length_b   1.000
_cell.length_c   1.000
_cell.angle_alpha   90.00
_cell.angle_beta   90.00
_cell.angle_gamma   90.00
#
_symmetry.space_group_name_H-M   'P 1'
#
loop_
_entity.id
_entity.type
_entity.pdbx_description
1 polymer ?
#
loop_
_entity_poly.entity_id
_entity_poly.type
_entity_poly.pdbx_seq_one_letter_code
_entity_poly.pdbx_strand_id
1 'polypeptide(L)'
;MNIDHNIYNEEISIAAYYIWNQEHSYENLCWFLAERQLYVERNFTSAKKDDIRDRAYYIYKEHPPYDILCWFIGELDLYIKRNTSFRTFNTLFSK
;
A
#
# COMPACT_ATOMS: atom_id res chain seq x y z
N MET A 1 14.92 -2.89 4.18
CA MET A 1 15.17 -2.63 2.75
C MET A 1 15.21 -1.13 2.60
N ASN A 2 16.40 -0.52 2.39
CA ASN A 2 16.54 0.94 2.27
C ASN A 2 16.35 1.32 0.82
N ILE A 3 15.15 1.79 0.49
CA ILE A 3 14.84 2.36 -0.82
C ILE A 3 14.94 3.87 -0.63
N ASP A 4 16.05 4.47 -1.09
CA ASP A 4 16.24 5.92 -1.14
C ASP A 4 15.26 6.51 -2.15
N HIS A 5 14.06 6.81 -1.68
CA HIS A 5 13.11 7.66 -2.38
C HIS A 5 12.88 8.84 -1.46
N ASN A 6 13.13 10.03 -2.00
CA ASN A 6 12.99 11.32 -1.32
C ASN A 6 11.51 11.64 -1.05
N ILE A 7 10.77 10.71 -0.42
CA ILE A 7 9.39 10.86 0.04
C ILE A 7 9.51 11.39 1.45
N TYR A 8 9.12 12.64 1.66
CA TYR A 8 9.20 13.23 2.98
C TYR A 8 8.09 12.68 3.87
N ASN A 9 8.36 12.54 5.17
CA ASN A 9 7.41 12.02 6.16
C ASN A 9 6.08 12.80 6.14
N GLU A 10 6.12 14.10 5.84
CA GLU A 10 4.94 14.94 5.70
C GLU A 10 4.05 14.50 4.54
N GLU A 11 4.64 14.12 3.39
CA GLU A 11 3.87 13.60 2.25
C GLU A 11 3.21 12.26 2.61
N ILE A 12 3.94 11.37 3.30
CA ILE A 12 3.39 10.09 3.77
C ILE A 12 2.25 10.33 4.75
N SER A 13 2.44 11.24 5.71
CA SER A 13 1.42 11.60 6.69
C SER A 13 0.14 12.11 6.02
N ILE A 14 0.25 12.95 4.99
CA ILE A 14 -0.90 13.46 4.24
C ILE A 14 -1.59 12.31 3.49
N ALA A 15 -0.83 11.45 2.82
CA ALA A 15 -1.38 10.29 2.11
C ALA A 15 -2.09 9.31 3.06
N ALA A 16 -1.46 8.99 4.19
CA ALA A 16 -2.00 8.13 5.23
C ALA A 16 -3.29 8.70 5.85
N TYR A 17 -3.34 10.02 6.07
CA TYR A 17 -4.55 10.69 6.55
C TYR A 17 -5.73 10.49 5.59
N TYR A 18 -5.52 10.64 4.28
CA TYR A 18 -6.59 10.41 3.31
C TYR A 18 -7.08 8.97 3.28
N ILE A 19 -6.20 7.99 3.50
CA ILE A 19 -6.59 6.57 3.61
C ILE A 19 -7.37 6.33 4.91
N TRP A 20 -6.89 6.87 6.02
CA TRP A 20 -7.55 6.76 7.32
C TRP A 20 -8.97 7.34 7.28
N ASN A 21 -9.15 8.51 6.66
CA ASN A 21 -10.43 9.19 6.51
C ASN A 21 -11.43 8.44 5.61
N GLN A 22 -11.01 7.40 4.88
CA GLN A 22 -11.92 6.54 4.12
C GLN A 22 -12.55 5.43 4.98
N GLU A 23 -12.11 5.27 6.23
CA GLU A 23 -12.69 4.33 7.22
C GLU A 23 -12.79 2.88 6.71
N HIS A 24 -11.77 2.44 5.97
CA HIS A 24 -11.68 1.06 5.51
C HIS A 24 -11.64 0.07 6.67
N SER A 25 -12.18 -1.13 6.47
CA SER A 25 -12.00 -2.19 7.45
C SER A 25 -10.53 -2.57 7.58
N TYR A 26 -10.16 -3.12 8.74
CA TYR A 26 -8.81 -3.57 9.00
C TYR A 26 -8.34 -4.64 7.98
N GLU A 27 -9.23 -5.55 7.61
CA GLU A 27 -8.98 -6.57 6.59
C GLU A 27 -8.71 -5.95 5.22
N ASN A 28 -9.44 -4.89 4.85
CA ASN A 28 -9.22 -4.18 3.60
C ASN A 28 -7.87 -3.46 3.61
N LEU A 29 -7.47 -2.84 4.71
CA LEU A 29 -6.14 -2.25 4.83
C LEU A 29 -5.02 -3.29 4.71
N CYS A 30 -5.18 -4.47 5.32
CA CYS A 30 -4.25 -5.58 5.14
C CYS A 30 -4.16 -6.01 3.66
N TRP A 31 -5.30 -6.08 2.97
CA TRP A 31 -5.35 -6.37 1.53
C TRP A 31 -4.64 -5.29 0.71
N PHE A 32 -4.93 -4.02 0.95
CA PHE A 32 -4.35 -2.89 0.24
C PHE A 32 -2.84 -2.82 0.40
N LEU A 33 -2.34 -3.08 1.60
CA LEU A 33 -0.91 -3.14 1.87
C LEU A 33 -0.27 -4.32 1.14
N ALA A 34 -0.87 -5.51 1.21
CA ALA A 34 -0.39 -6.71 0.51
C ALA A 34 -0.30 -6.51 -1.01
N GLU A 35 -1.35 -5.95 -1.62
CA GLU A 35 -1.43 -5.69 -3.05
C GLU A 35 -0.28 -4.78 -3.53
N ARG A 36 -0.01 -3.70 -2.77
CA ARG A 36 1.06 -2.74 -3.08
C ARG A 36 2.45 -3.31 -2.84
N GLN A 37 2.67 -4.02 -1.73
CA GLN A 37 3.94 -4.70 -1.44
C GLN A 37 4.30 -5.66 -2.57
N LEU A 38 3.38 -6.54 -2.96
CA LEU A 38 3.62 -7.52 -4.02
C LEU A 38 3.84 -6.85 -5.38
N TYR A 39 3.14 -5.75 -5.66
CA TYR A 39 3.34 -4.99 -6.89
C TYR A 39 4.77 -4.43 -6.99
N VAL A 40 5.28 -3.85 -5.90
CA VAL A 40 6.66 -3.34 -5.85
C VAL A 40 7.68 -4.49 -5.89
N GLU A 41 7.49 -5.54 -5.10
CA GLU A 41 8.36 -6.72 -5.08
C GLU A 41 8.46 -7.43 -6.44
N ARG A 42 7.40 -7.32 -7.27
CA ARG A 42 7.33 -7.91 -8.63
C ARG A 42 7.71 -6.91 -9.73
N ASN A 43 8.49 -5.88 -9.41
CA ASN A 43 8.93 -4.86 -10.37
C ASN A 43 7.75 -4.22 -11.12
N PHE A 44 6.76 -3.73 -10.37
CA PHE A 44 5.58 -3.04 -10.91
C PHE A 44 4.70 -3.93 -11.80
N THR A 45 4.57 -5.21 -11.43
CA THR A 45 3.67 -6.17 -12.10
C THR A 45 2.59 -6.64 -11.12
N SER A 46 1.32 -6.64 -11.56
CA SER A 46 0.18 -7.06 -10.73
C SER A 46 0.33 -8.50 -10.23
N ALA A 47 0.00 -8.70 -8.96
CA ALA A 47 -0.05 -10.02 -8.35
C ALA A 47 -1.39 -10.73 -8.60
N LYS A 48 -1.40 -12.07 -8.48
CA LYS A 48 -2.65 -12.83 -8.52
C LYS A 48 -3.40 -12.62 -7.21
N LYS A 49 -4.73 -12.70 -7.25
CA LYS A 49 -5.58 -12.53 -6.05
C LYS A 49 -5.23 -13.50 -4.92
N ASP A 50 -4.87 -14.73 -5.24
CA ASP A 50 -4.48 -15.72 -4.24
C ASP A 50 -3.19 -15.31 -3.51
N ASP A 51 -2.19 -14.81 -4.24
CA ASP A 51 -0.94 -14.30 -3.65
C ASP A 51 -1.21 -13.10 -2.72
N ILE A 52 -2.10 -12.19 -3.14
CA ILE A 52 -2.49 -11.01 -2.33
C ILE A 52 -3.21 -11.46 -1.06
N ARG A 53 -4.14 -12.41 -1.18
CA ARG A 53 -4.88 -12.97 -0.04
C ARG A 53 -3.93 -13.58 0.99
N ASP A 54 -2.98 -14.38 0.53
CA ASP A 54 -2.03 -15.07 1.42
C ASP A 54 -1.12 -14.07 2.14
N ARG A 55 -0.66 -13.03 1.43
CA ARG A 55 0.11 -11.93 2.04
C ARG A 55 -0.73 -11.08 3.00
N ALA A 56 -1.97 -10.76 2.66
CA ALA A 56 -2.89 -10.00 3.50
C ALA A 56 -3.18 -10.75 4.80
N TYR A 57 -3.35 -12.08 4.73
CA TYR A 57 -3.52 -12.93 5.90
C TYR A 57 -2.28 -12.88 6.82
N TYR A 58 -1.07 -12.92 6.24
CA TYR A 58 0.15 -12.76 7.02
C TYR A 58 0.19 -11.40 7.75
N ILE A 59 -0.09 -10.31 7.05
CA ILE A 59 -0.14 -8.96 7.64
C ILE A 59 -1.17 -8.91 8.78
N TYR A 60 -2.37 -9.44 8.56
CA TYR A 60 -3.43 -9.50 9.57
C TYR A 60 -2.96 -10.23 10.83
N LYS A 61 -2.22 -11.34 10.68
CA LYS A 61 -1.70 -12.13 11.79
C LYS A 61 -0.63 -11.43 12.62
N GLU A 62 0.12 -10.52 12.02
CA GLU A 62 1.08 -9.68 12.75
C GLU A 62 0.39 -8.55 13.56
N HIS A 63 -0.91 -8.33 13.33
CA HIS A 63 -1.74 -7.33 13.99
C HIS A 63 -1.09 -5.93 14.10
N PRO A 64 -0.53 -5.35 13.01
CA PRO A 64 -0.03 -3.99 13.03
C PRO A 64 -1.14 -3.00 13.41
N PRO A 65 -0.83 -1.89 14.10
CA PRO A 65 -1.79 -0.82 14.36
C PRO A 65 -2.41 -0.26 13.07
N TYR A 66 -3.66 0.20 13.15
CA TYR A 66 -4.43 0.68 11.99
C TYR A 66 -3.75 1.89 11.30
N ASP A 67 -3.26 2.84 12.08
CA ASP A 67 -2.54 4.02 11.59
C ASP A 67 -1.22 3.65 10.90
N ILE A 68 -0.53 2.63 11.40
CA ILE A 68 0.68 2.07 10.78
C ILE A 68 0.36 1.42 9.43
N LEU A 69 -0.77 0.72 9.29
CA LEU A 69 -1.23 0.23 7.99
C LEU A 69 -1.47 1.38 7.01
N CYS A 70 -2.20 2.43 7.43
CA CYS A 70 -2.43 3.62 6.61
C CYS A 70 -1.12 4.29 6.19
N TRP A 71 -0.14 4.38 7.10
CA TRP A 71 1.20 4.92 6.83
C TRP A 71 1.90 4.16 5.70
N PHE A 72 2.02 2.84 5.82
CA PHE A 72 2.72 2.03 4.81
C PHE A 72 1.99 2.01 3.47
N ILE A 73 0.66 2.02 3.47
CA ILE A 73 -0.12 2.14 2.24
C ILE A 73 0.16 3.49 1.57
N GLY A 74 0.18 4.59 2.34
CA GLY A 74 0.47 5.93 1.84
C GLY A 74 1.89 6.05 1.26
N GLU A 75 2.87 5.50 1.96
CA GLU A 75 4.26 5.45 1.50
C GLU A 75 4.38 4.71 0.16
N LEU A 76 3.80 3.50 0.07
CA LEU A 76 3.84 2.71 -1.15
C LEU A 76 3.05 3.36 -2.29
N ASP A 77 1.93 4.04 -2.00
CA ASP A 77 1.18 4.79 -3.00
C ASP A 77 2.03 5.91 -3.61
N LEU A 78 2.75 6.67 -2.79
CA LEU A 78 3.66 7.73 -3.25
C LEU A 78 4.83 7.16 -4.04
N TYR A 79 5.43 6.07 -3.55
CA TYR A 79 6.49 5.34 -4.24
C TYR A 79 6.04 4.88 -5.63
N ILE A 80 4.89 4.22 -5.72
CA ILE A 80 4.37 3.69 -6.98
C ILE A 80 3.99 4.83 -7.93
N LYS A 81 3.34 5.90 -7.45
CA LYS A 81 3.00 7.08 -8.27
C LYS A 81 4.23 7.74 -8.90
N ARG A 82 5.37 7.75 -8.21
CA ARG A 82 6.63 8.32 -8.74
C ARG A 82 7.30 7.43 -9.78
N ASN A 83 7.06 6.12 -9.73
CA ASN A 83 7.70 5.12 -10.61
C ASN A 83 6.78 4.59 -11.72
N THR A 84 5.52 5.03 -11.78
CA THR A 84 4.54 4.57 -12.77
C THR A 84 3.74 5.73 -13.33
N SER A 85 3.06 5.53 -14.46
CA SER A 85 2.19 6.58 -15.00
C SER A 85 0.96 6.78 -14.09
N PHE A 86 0.51 8.03 -13.94
CA PHE A 86 -0.69 8.36 -13.15
C PHE A 86 -1.94 7.59 -13.61
N ARG A 87 -2.05 7.31 -14.92
CA ARG A 87 -3.16 6.52 -15.48
C ARG A 87 -3.11 5.07 -15.01
N THR A 88 -1.91 4.49 -14.96
CA THR A 88 -1.66 3.12 -14.50
C THR A 88 -2.02 2.98 -13.02
N PHE A 89 -1.58 3.90 -12.17
CA PHE A 89 -1.88 3.87 -10.72
C PHE A 89 -3.39 3.81 -10.41
N ASN A 90 -4.19 4.69 -11.02
CA ASN A 90 -5.62 4.83 -10.69
C ASN A 90 -6.49 3.63 -11.11
N THR A 91 -5.96 2.72 -11.93
CA THR A 91 -6.65 1.53 -12.41
C THR A 91 -6.14 0.24 -11.78
N LEU A 92 -5.01 0.29 -11.08
CA LEU A 92 -4.30 -0.90 -10.59
C LEU A 92 -4.77 -1.40 -9.23
N PHE A 93 -5.13 -0.47 -8.33
CA PHE A 93 -5.38 -0.80 -6.94
C PHE A 93 -6.86 -0.71 -6.59
N SER A 94 -7.27 -1.65 -5.75
CA SER A 94 -8.60 -1.65 -5.17
C SER A 94 -8.79 -0.38 -4.33
N LYS A 95 -9.98 0.23 -4.41
CA LYS A 95 -10.35 1.43 -3.65
C LYS A 95 -11.30 1.08 -2.52
#